data_AF-A0A134A8V7-F1
#
_entry.id   AF-A0A134A8V7-F1
#
_cell.length_a   1.000
_cell.length_b   1.000
_cell.length_c   1.000
_cell.angle_alpha   90.00
_cell.angle_beta   90.00
_cell.angle_gamma   90.00
#
_symmetry.space_group_name_H-M   'P 1'
#
loop_
_entity.id
_entity.type
_entity.pdbx_description
1 polymer ?
#
loop_
_entity_poly.entity_id
_entity_poly.type
_entity_poly.pdbx_seq_one_letter_code
_entity_poly.pdbx_strand_id
1 'polypeptide(L)'
;MAAVLAAAPLLPHATAYADTGGVHISSYEIESGYAPVNEGVGYRTSGGQVSYCYDHGAHSPGRAGQDYTDIREATHEEDYLLAKGYPMTSEIGGTKWSDAEAQAVTQMAVWLASGTASEGDFADADPAMVAAAESLAGEAETYQGGDAAIDGRGSVCFVAGKPAVQSMLVAKPGWNILLEKGSADAKVTAGNAQYSLAGAVYGVYKGEALVARITTDADGHGTTDTRLPDGADAFVGAEDAPVTVRLVLVKKDSETGEAAPQGAATLDGAEYEATYAYDGGTKTVKGTTEGARIVFEGIPLGTVTARETKAPEGYLPDTEEHVLAVTAEDAGNEAVFELAPDGEFTEQVKRGDVELVKVGEGDYSRLANVPFKITSKTTGESHVIVTDANGYASTAASWNVHTADTNGGTSGSGIWFGTSAPDDSKGALPYDTYTVEEQRCEANAGRTLIPAFDVTVYRDSVKIDLGTIEDPAGPAVRTEATDADDGDHEAVADD
;
A
#
# COMPACT_ATOMS: atom_id res chain seq x y z
N MET A 1 -12.51 -16.38 -17.57
CA MET A 1 -11.30 -16.98 -16.96
C MET A 1 -10.12 -16.48 -17.77
N ALA A 2 -9.61 -15.26 -17.54
CA ALA A 2 -8.89 -14.74 -16.37
C ALA A 2 -7.46 -15.31 -16.27
N ALA A 3 -6.48 -14.46 -16.58
CA ALA A 3 -5.25 -14.28 -15.81
C ALA A 3 -4.66 -12.91 -16.20
N VAL A 4 -4.96 -11.91 -15.36
CA VAL A 4 -4.19 -10.66 -15.23
C VAL A 4 -3.05 -10.98 -14.26
N LEU A 5 -1.82 -10.55 -14.55
CA LEU A 5 -0.81 -10.42 -13.51
C LEU A 5 -0.02 -9.11 -13.68
N ALA A 6 -0.29 -8.22 -12.72
CA ALA A 6 0.40 -7.05 -12.20
C ALA A 6 1.44 -6.33 -13.09
N ALA A 7 1.10 -5.08 -13.46
CA ALA A 7 2.05 -4.04 -13.81
C ALA A 7 2.42 -3.27 -12.53
N ALA A 8 3.71 -3.27 -12.17
CA ALA A 8 4.29 -2.36 -11.18
C ALA A 8 4.69 -1.02 -11.87
N PRO A 9 4.72 0.12 -11.14
CA PRO A 9 4.88 1.45 -11.72
C PRO A 9 6.29 1.73 -12.28
N LEU A 10 6.37 2.73 -13.16
CA LEU A 10 7.45 3.00 -14.14
C LEU A 10 8.85 3.35 -13.58
N LEU A 11 9.83 2.50 -13.93
CA LEU A 11 11.22 2.69 -14.43
C LEU A 11 12.17 3.78 -13.84
N PRO A 12 13.44 3.38 -13.67
CA PRO A 12 14.50 3.87 -14.55
C PRO A 12 14.97 2.75 -15.47
N HIS A 13 15.00 3.04 -16.77
CA HIS A 13 15.72 2.23 -17.75
C HIS A 13 17.20 2.28 -17.38
N ALA A 14 17.77 1.17 -16.96
CA ALA A 14 19.20 1.01 -17.11
C ALA A 14 19.46 0.26 -18.41
N THR A 15 20.28 0.89 -19.24
CA THR A 15 20.74 0.34 -20.50
C THR A 15 22.11 -0.26 -20.24
N ALA A 16 22.16 -1.58 -20.23
CA ALA A 16 23.41 -2.33 -20.32
C ALA A 16 23.84 -2.38 -21.80
N TYR A 17 24.98 -1.80 -22.13
CA TYR A 17 25.59 -1.96 -23.46
C TYR A 17 26.70 -2.99 -23.39
N ALA A 18 26.64 -3.94 -24.32
CA ALA A 18 27.73 -4.79 -24.69
C ALA A 18 28.82 -3.96 -25.41
N ASP A 19 29.98 -3.81 -24.80
CA ASP A 19 31.16 -3.39 -25.55
C ASP A 19 31.60 -4.56 -26.44
N THR A 20 31.47 -4.42 -27.75
CA THR A 20 31.94 -5.41 -28.74
C THR A 20 33.47 -5.33 -28.90
N GLY A 21 34.19 -5.21 -27.78
CA GLY A 21 35.64 -5.19 -27.76
C GLY A 21 36.18 -6.42 -28.48
N GLY A 22 37.15 -6.20 -29.38
CA GLY A 22 37.76 -7.26 -30.17
C GLY A 22 38.29 -8.41 -29.31
N VAL A 23 38.44 -9.59 -29.90
CA VAL A 23 38.95 -10.78 -29.20
C VAL A 23 40.44 -10.91 -29.46
N HIS A 24 41.23 -11.04 -28.39
CA HIS A 24 42.64 -11.39 -28.48
C HIS A 24 42.81 -12.90 -28.41
N ILE A 25 43.45 -13.51 -29.42
CA ILE A 25 43.66 -14.96 -29.51
C ILE A 25 45.15 -15.24 -29.58
N SER A 26 45.67 -16.09 -28.69
CA SER A 26 47.08 -16.49 -28.64
C SER A 26 47.25 -18.00 -28.57
N SER A 27 48.44 -18.48 -28.90
CA SER A 27 48.74 -19.91 -28.87
C SER A 27 48.98 -20.43 -27.44
N TYR A 28 48.71 -21.71 -27.22
CA TYR A 28 49.09 -22.44 -26.02
C TYR A 28 49.60 -23.83 -26.37
N GLU A 29 50.39 -24.43 -25.48
CA GLU A 29 50.90 -25.81 -25.63
C GLU A 29 49.79 -26.81 -25.27
N ILE A 30 49.47 -27.71 -26.19
CA ILE A 30 48.58 -28.86 -25.97
C ILE A 30 49.45 -30.00 -25.44
N GLU A 31 49.20 -30.41 -24.20
CA GLU A 31 49.87 -31.57 -23.61
C GLU A 31 49.54 -32.83 -24.43
N SER A 32 50.57 -33.58 -24.84
CA SER A 32 50.43 -34.75 -25.72
C SER A 32 49.77 -34.44 -27.07
N GLY A 33 50.04 -33.26 -27.64
CA GLY A 33 49.48 -32.81 -28.90
C GLY A 33 49.64 -33.79 -30.07
N TYR A 34 48.73 -33.67 -31.03
CA TYR A 34 48.64 -34.54 -32.18
C TYR A 34 49.37 -33.93 -33.37
N ALA A 35 50.62 -34.36 -33.57
CA ALA A 35 51.55 -33.77 -34.53
C ALA A 35 50.99 -33.61 -35.96
N PRO A 36 50.22 -34.56 -36.54
CA PRO A 36 49.70 -34.43 -37.91
C PRO A 36 48.73 -33.26 -38.13
N VAL A 37 48.20 -32.64 -37.07
CA VAL A 37 47.17 -31.58 -37.19
C VAL A 37 47.57 -30.31 -36.46
N ASN A 38 48.09 -30.42 -35.23
CA ASN A 38 48.30 -29.27 -34.36
C ASN A 38 49.74 -29.10 -33.87
N GLU A 39 50.65 -30.05 -34.13
CA GLU A 39 52.06 -29.99 -33.67
C GLU A 39 52.23 -29.65 -32.17
N GLY A 40 51.22 -29.93 -31.33
CA GLY A 40 51.24 -29.51 -29.92
C GLY A 40 50.85 -28.07 -29.63
N VAL A 41 50.31 -27.35 -30.60
CA VAL A 41 49.93 -25.94 -30.48
C VAL A 41 48.43 -25.76 -30.70
N GLY A 42 47.74 -25.22 -29.70
CA GLY A 42 46.34 -24.81 -29.78
C GLY A 42 46.20 -23.30 -29.70
N TYR A 43 45.01 -22.77 -29.95
CA TYR A 43 44.69 -21.35 -29.81
C TYR A 43 43.58 -21.13 -28.81
N ARG A 44 43.66 -20.03 -28.05
CA ARG A 44 42.63 -19.65 -27.11
C ARG A 44 42.46 -18.15 -27.01
N THR A 45 41.25 -17.72 -26.65
CA THR A 45 40.98 -16.32 -26.31
C THR A 45 41.73 -15.93 -25.03
N SER A 46 41.85 -14.62 -24.77
CA SER A 46 42.32 -14.09 -23.48
C SER A 46 41.49 -14.61 -22.29
N GLY A 47 40.21 -14.93 -22.51
CA GLY A 47 39.32 -15.59 -21.54
C GLY A 47 39.53 -17.10 -21.40
N GLY A 48 40.49 -17.69 -22.13
CA GLY A 48 40.86 -19.10 -22.03
C GLY A 48 40.02 -20.06 -22.88
N GLN A 49 39.12 -19.57 -23.72
CA GLN A 49 38.27 -20.42 -24.57
C GLN A 49 39.06 -20.95 -25.75
N VAL A 50 38.99 -22.26 -26.00
CA VAL A 50 39.60 -22.89 -27.19
C VAL A 50 39.06 -22.25 -28.46
N SER A 51 39.95 -21.98 -29.41
CA SER A 51 39.67 -21.34 -30.70
C SER A 51 40.25 -22.21 -31.82
N TYR A 52 39.51 -22.36 -32.91
CA TYR A 52 39.88 -23.19 -34.05
C TYR A 52 40.27 -22.34 -35.26
N CYS A 53 41.32 -22.75 -35.96
CA CYS A 53 41.68 -22.16 -37.25
C CYS A 53 40.54 -22.41 -38.24
N TYR A 54 40.00 -21.36 -38.85
CA TYR A 54 38.88 -21.47 -39.79
C TYR A 54 39.34 -21.77 -41.23
N ASP A 55 40.50 -21.27 -41.63
CA ASP A 55 41.14 -21.49 -42.93
C ASP A 55 42.39 -22.36 -42.77
N HIS A 56 42.45 -23.52 -43.44
CA HIS A 56 43.58 -24.45 -43.36
C HIS A 56 44.88 -23.88 -43.96
N GLY A 57 44.80 -23.03 -44.98
CA GLY A 57 45.97 -22.50 -45.70
C GLY A 57 46.55 -21.21 -45.15
N ALA A 58 45.90 -20.60 -44.15
CA ALA A 58 46.25 -19.28 -43.65
C ALA A 58 47.35 -19.31 -42.57
N HIS A 59 48.04 -18.18 -42.41
CA HIS A 59 49.09 -18.05 -41.41
C HIS A 59 48.51 -17.84 -40.02
N SER A 60 48.92 -18.70 -39.08
CA SER A 60 48.41 -18.70 -37.72
C SER A 60 48.74 -17.42 -36.93
N PRO A 61 48.01 -17.13 -35.84
CA PRO A 61 48.19 -15.93 -35.00
C PRO A 61 49.58 -15.78 -34.35
N GLY A 62 50.37 -16.86 -34.32
CA GLY A 62 51.68 -16.89 -33.66
C GLY A 62 51.61 -16.81 -32.12
N ARG A 63 52.79 -16.93 -31.49
CA ARG A 63 52.90 -17.05 -30.02
C ARG A 63 52.47 -15.80 -29.24
N ALA A 64 52.63 -14.61 -29.82
CA ALA A 64 52.23 -13.35 -29.19
C ALA A 64 50.72 -13.08 -29.28
N GLY A 65 50.00 -13.86 -30.09
CA GLY A 65 48.59 -13.67 -30.37
C GLY A 65 48.29 -12.51 -31.32
N GLN A 66 47.00 -12.40 -31.66
CA GLN A 66 46.46 -11.45 -32.64
C GLN A 66 45.11 -10.93 -32.14
N ASP A 67 44.87 -9.63 -32.31
CA ASP A 67 43.58 -9.00 -32.06
C ASP A 67 42.67 -9.12 -33.29
N TYR A 68 41.44 -9.58 -33.04
CA TYR A 68 40.38 -9.74 -34.01
C TYR A 68 39.27 -8.73 -33.74
N THR A 69 38.98 -7.89 -34.72
CA THR A 69 38.06 -6.75 -34.57
C THR A 69 36.91 -6.75 -35.59
N ASP A 70 36.95 -7.65 -36.59
CA ASP A 70 35.81 -7.96 -37.46
C ASP A 70 35.27 -9.33 -37.02
N ILE A 71 34.26 -9.32 -36.14
CA ILE A 71 33.67 -10.53 -35.55
C ILE A 71 32.29 -10.73 -36.19
N ARG A 72 32.04 -11.92 -36.71
CA ARG A 72 30.78 -12.28 -37.37
C ARG A 72 30.14 -13.45 -36.65
N GLU A 73 28.81 -13.45 -36.60
CA GLU A 73 28.05 -14.58 -36.06
C GLU A 73 28.38 -15.85 -36.84
N ALA A 74 28.50 -16.95 -36.11
CA ALA A 74 28.65 -18.26 -36.72
C ALA A 74 27.37 -18.68 -37.46
N THR A 75 27.53 -19.56 -38.45
CA THR A 75 26.42 -20.28 -39.06
C THR A 75 25.90 -21.39 -38.13
N HIS A 76 24.71 -21.94 -38.41
CA HIS A 76 24.19 -23.10 -37.67
C HIS A 76 25.17 -24.29 -37.73
N GLU A 77 25.81 -24.50 -38.88
CA GLU A 77 26.85 -25.52 -39.08
C GLU A 77 28.04 -25.28 -38.13
N GLU A 78 28.56 -24.06 -38.07
CA GLU A 78 29.68 -23.70 -37.19
C GLU A 78 29.34 -23.78 -35.69
N ASP A 79 28.13 -23.39 -35.31
CA ASP A 79 27.59 -23.56 -33.95
C ASP A 79 27.53 -25.05 -33.56
N TYR A 80 27.11 -25.90 -34.49
CA TYR A 80 27.04 -27.34 -34.28
C TYR A 80 28.43 -27.94 -34.03
N LEU A 81 29.44 -27.54 -34.81
CA LEU A 81 30.83 -27.98 -34.64
C LEU A 81 31.37 -27.64 -33.25
N LEU A 82 31.08 -26.44 -32.75
CA LEU A 82 31.50 -26.02 -31.41
C LEU A 82 30.74 -26.75 -30.29
N ALA A 83 29.44 -27.02 -30.49
CA ALA A 83 28.60 -27.69 -29.51
C ALA A 83 28.85 -29.21 -29.42
N LYS A 84 29.24 -29.85 -30.54
CA LYS A 84 29.45 -31.30 -30.67
C LYS A 84 30.92 -31.70 -30.83
N GLY A 85 31.83 -30.74 -30.86
CA GLY A 85 33.27 -30.95 -30.80
C GLY A 85 33.86 -30.65 -29.41
N TYR A 86 35.19 -30.65 -29.36
CA TYR A 86 35.96 -30.25 -28.19
C TYR A 86 35.90 -28.72 -28.02
N PRO A 87 35.89 -28.16 -26.79
CA PRO A 87 35.97 -28.82 -25.49
C PRO A 87 34.63 -29.30 -24.92
N MET A 88 33.51 -29.12 -25.64
CA MET A 88 32.19 -29.48 -25.13
C MET A 88 32.01 -30.99 -24.95
N THR A 89 32.66 -31.79 -25.80
CA THR A 89 32.76 -33.24 -25.68
C THR A 89 34.10 -33.74 -26.23
N SER A 90 34.58 -34.87 -25.71
CA SER A 90 35.67 -35.64 -26.31
C SER A 90 35.20 -36.94 -26.97
N GLU A 91 33.88 -37.18 -26.97
CA GLU A 91 33.25 -38.27 -27.70
C GLU A 91 32.71 -37.73 -29.03
N ILE A 92 33.42 -38.04 -30.11
CA ILE A 92 33.17 -37.51 -31.47
C ILE A 92 33.16 -38.70 -32.45
N GLY A 93 32.16 -38.76 -33.33
CA GLY A 93 31.98 -39.89 -34.26
C GLY A 93 31.77 -41.23 -33.54
N GLY A 94 31.18 -41.22 -32.33
CA GLY A 94 30.96 -42.41 -31.51
C GLY A 94 32.22 -43.01 -30.85
N THR A 95 33.35 -42.31 -30.93
CA THR A 95 34.62 -42.71 -30.29
C THR A 95 35.01 -41.70 -29.24
N LYS A 96 35.45 -42.17 -28.07
CA LYS A 96 36.00 -41.31 -27.00
C LYS A 96 37.50 -41.13 -27.21
N TRP A 97 37.91 -39.90 -27.45
CA TRP A 97 39.29 -39.49 -27.69
C TRP A 97 39.92 -38.88 -26.44
N SER A 98 41.25 -38.80 -26.39
CA SER A 98 41.92 -37.89 -25.45
C SER A 98 41.62 -36.44 -25.82
N ASP A 99 41.82 -35.50 -24.90
CA ASP A 99 41.57 -34.07 -25.15
C ASP A 99 42.36 -33.54 -26.36
N ALA A 100 43.62 -33.93 -26.49
CA ALA A 100 44.49 -33.53 -27.61
C ALA A 100 44.01 -34.09 -28.95
N GLU A 101 43.54 -35.35 -28.96
CA GLU A 101 42.97 -35.99 -30.15
C GLU A 101 41.59 -35.40 -30.49
N ALA A 102 40.71 -35.19 -29.51
CA ALA A 102 39.39 -34.59 -29.70
C ALA A 102 39.49 -33.16 -30.25
N GLN A 103 40.46 -32.38 -29.74
CA GLN A 103 40.76 -31.05 -30.26
C GLN A 103 41.26 -31.12 -31.71
N ALA A 104 42.11 -32.09 -32.06
CA ALA A 104 42.56 -32.30 -33.44
C ALA A 104 41.40 -32.73 -34.38
N VAL A 105 40.54 -33.66 -33.94
CA VAL A 105 39.33 -34.07 -34.68
C VAL A 105 38.42 -32.88 -34.94
N THR A 106 38.19 -32.04 -33.93
CA THR A 106 37.36 -30.84 -34.07
C THR A 106 37.99 -29.83 -35.01
N GLN A 107 39.31 -29.63 -34.95
CA GLN A 107 40.04 -28.75 -35.88
C GLN A 107 39.92 -29.21 -37.34
N MET A 108 40.04 -30.52 -37.60
CA MET A 108 39.84 -31.09 -38.94
C MET A 108 38.39 -30.89 -39.41
N ALA A 109 37.41 -31.13 -38.54
CA ALA A 109 36.00 -30.94 -38.87
C ALA A 109 35.69 -29.48 -39.23
N VAL A 110 36.28 -28.50 -38.53
CA VAL A 110 36.16 -27.07 -38.85
C VAL A 110 36.71 -26.75 -40.24
N TRP A 111 37.86 -27.31 -40.62
CA TRP A 111 38.43 -27.08 -41.96
C TRP A 111 37.66 -27.76 -43.10
N LEU A 112 37.11 -28.95 -42.84
CA LEU A 112 36.24 -29.66 -43.77
C LEU A 112 34.95 -28.87 -44.00
N ALA A 113 34.27 -28.47 -42.92
CA ALA A 113 33.03 -27.70 -42.98
C ALA A 113 33.23 -26.31 -43.61
N SER A 114 34.35 -25.63 -43.33
CA SER A 114 34.67 -24.35 -43.98
C SER A 114 35.03 -24.49 -45.46
N GLY A 115 35.24 -25.71 -45.96
CA GLY A 115 35.64 -25.99 -47.33
C GLY A 115 37.08 -25.58 -47.66
N THR A 116 37.91 -25.33 -46.64
CA THR A 116 39.32 -24.90 -46.81
C THR A 116 40.30 -26.07 -46.82
N ALA A 117 39.85 -27.26 -46.43
CA ALA A 117 40.56 -28.52 -46.58
C ALA A 117 39.65 -29.62 -47.14
N SER A 118 40.28 -30.72 -47.56
CA SER A 118 39.66 -31.96 -48.00
C SER A 118 40.28 -33.15 -47.26
N GLU A 119 39.66 -34.33 -47.30
CA GLU A 119 40.19 -35.56 -46.70
C GLU A 119 41.66 -35.82 -47.09
N GLY A 120 42.01 -35.53 -48.35
CA GLY A 120 43.36 -35.73 -48.88
C GLY A 120 44.43 -34.87 -48.20
N ASP A 121 44.04 -33.75 -47.57
CA ASP A 121 44.96 -32.87 -46.83
C ASP A 121 45.36 -33.49 -45.47
N PHE A 122 44.69 -34.56 -45.03
CA PHE A 122 44.94 -35.24 -43.76
C PHE A 122 45.54 -36.64 -43.94
N ALA A 123 46.23 -36.91 -45.06
CA ALA A 123 46.76 -38.24 -45.39
C ALA A 123 47.75 -38.82 -44.35
N ASP A 124 48.39 -37.97 -43.56
CA ASP A 124 49.33 -38.35 -42.49
C ASP A 124 48.66 -38.51 -41.11
N ALA A 125 47.37 -38.23 -41.00
CA ALA A 125 46.58 -38.40 -39.78
C ALA A 125 46.00 -39.83 -39.67
N ASP A 126 45.55 -40.18 -38.46
CA ASP A 126 44.91 -41.45 -38.17
C ASP A 126 43.57 -41.52 -38.92
N PRO A 127 43.36 -42.51 -39.80
CA PRO A 127 42.12 -42.63 -40.57
C PRO A 127 40.85 -42.65 -39.69
N ALA A 128 40.92 -43.15 -38.46
CA ALA A 128 39.78 -43.15 -37.55
C ALA A 128 39.43 -41.74 -37.03
N MET A 129 40.45 -40.88 -36.84
CA MET A 129 40.25 -39.49 -36.47
C MET A 129 39.71 -38.66 -37.64
N VAL A 130 40.20 -38.92 -38.87
CA VAL A 130 39.68 -38.30 -40.09
C VAL A 130 38.21 -38.67 -40.29
N ALA A 131 37.85 -39.95 -40.17
CA ALA A 131 36.46 -40.40 -40.27
C ALA A 131 35.55 -39.77 -39.20
N ALA A 132 36.04 -39.58 -37.97
CA ALA A 132 35.29 -38.90 -36.91
C ALA A 132 35.07 -37.40 -37.24
N ALA A 133 36.07 -36.74 -37.83
CA ALA A 133 35.97 -35.35 -38.26
C ALA A 133 34.99 -35.18 -39.43
N GLU A 134 35.01 -36.10 -40.39
CA GLU A 134 34.03 -36.14 -41.50
C GLU A 134 32.60 -36.36 -41.00
N SER A 135 32.40 -37.27 -40.05
CA SER A 135 31.07 -37.48 -39.44
C SER A 135 30.57 -36.20 -38.78
N LEU A 136 31.41 -35.55 -37.98
CA LEU A 136 31.05 -34.31 -37.30
C LEU A 136 30.74 -33.18 -38.30
N ALA A 137 31.56 -33.02 -39.35
CA ALA A 137 31.33 -32.02 -40.39
C ALA A 137 30.05 -32.32 -41.20
N GLY A 138 29.80 -33.57 -41.58
CA GLY A 138 28.59 -33.95 -42.29
C GLY A 138 27.32 -33.80 -41.44
N GLU A 139 27.39 -34.10 -40.14
CA GLU A 139 26.29 -33.82 -39.21
C GLU A 139 26.02 -32.31 -39.12
N ALA A 140 27.07 -31.50 -39.01
CA ALA A 140 26.97 -30.04 -38.99
C ALA A 140 26.36 -29.46 -40.28
N GLU A 141 26.75 -29.95 -41.46
CA GLU A 141 26.20 -29.52 -42.75
C GLU A 141 24.68 -29.78 -42.84
N THR A 142 24.21 -30.89 -42.25
CA THR A 142 22.78 -31.23 -42.25
C THR A 142 21.97 -30.49 -41.18
N TYR A 143 22.62 -29.84 -40.21
CA TYR A 143 21.97 -29.17 -39.10
C TYR A 143 21.32 -27.84 -39.54
N GLN A 144 20.00 -27.74 -39.37
CA GLN A 144 19.20 -26.59 -39.85
C GLN A 144 18.86 -25.56 -38.75
N GLY A 145 19.48 -25.67 -37.57
CA GLY A 145 19.14 -24.85 -36.40
C GLY A 145 17.85 -25.28 -35.69
N GLY A 146 17.46 -24.52 -34.66
CA GLY A 146 16.27 -24.74 -33.85
C GLY A 146 16.52 -25.26 -32.44
N ASP A 147 17.79 -25.36 -32.01
CA ASP A 147 18.17 -25.75 -30.64
C ASP A 147 18.98 -24.63 -29.99
N ALA A 148 18.37 -23.91 -29.05
CA ALA A 148 19.02 -22.81 -28.32
C ALA A 148 20.20 -23.26 -27.43
N ALA A 149 20.37 -24.56 -27.21
CA ALA A 149 21.58 -25.10 -26.58
C ALA A 149 22.79 -25.13 -27.54
N ILE A 150 22.56 -25.04 -28.85
CA ILE A 150 23.56 -25.10 -29.92
C ILE A 150 23.68 -23.73 -30.62
N ASP A 151 22.56 -23.19 -31.11
CA ASP A 151 22.52 -22.00 -31.96
C ASP A 151 23.00 -20.71 -31.26
N GLY A 152 23.72 -19.86 -31.99
CA GLY A 152 24.16 -18.53 -31.57
C GLY A 152 25.31 -18.55 -30.56
N ARG A 153 26.13 -19.60 -30.56
CA ARG A 153 27.21 -19.83 -29.58
C ARG A 153 28.61 -19.76 -30.16
N GLY A 154 28.75 -19.55 -31.46
CA GLY A 154 29.99 -19.37 -32.17
C GLY A 154 30.14 -17.96 -32.74
N SER A 155 31.38 -17.60 -33.04
CA SER A 155 31.69 -16.44 -33.86
C SER A 155 32.91 -16.74 -34.72
N VAL A 156 32.90 -16.28 -35.96
CA VAL A 156 34.07 -16.29 -36.83
C VAL A 156 34.74 -14.92 -36.76
N CYS A 157 35.98 -14.93 -36.28
CA CYS A 157 36.79 -13.76 -35.99
C CYS A 157 37.77 -13.52 -37.13
N PHE A 158 37.74 -12.31 -37.70
CA PHE A 158 38.64 -11.82 -38.75
C PHE A 158 39.48 -10.64 -38.26
N VAL A 159 40.68 -10.51 -38.83
CA VAL A 159 41.51 -9.31 -38.63
C VAL A 159 41.09 -8.27 -39.66
N ALA A 160 40.53 -7.15 -39.17
CA ALA A 160 40.01 -6.09 -40.04
C ALA A 160 41.06 -5.62 -41.05
N GLY A 161 40.71 -5.66 -42.34
CA GLY A 161 41.58 -5.22 -43.44
C GLY A 161 42.76 -6.16 -43.77
N LYS A 162 42.84 -7.35 -43.15
CA LYS A 162 43.93 -8.32 -43.39
C LYS A 162 43.38 -9.73 -43.68
N PRO A 163 42.83 -9.99 -44.88
CA PRO A 163 42.22 -11.29 -45.22
C PRO A 163 43.20 -12.47 -45.28
N ALA A 164 44.52 -12.22 -45.30
CA ALA A 164 45.55 -13.27 -45.31
C ALA A 164 45.91 -13.78 -43.90
N VAL A 165 45.38 -13.17 -42.85
CA VAL A 165 45.58 -13.63 -41.46
C VAL A 165 44.52 -14.68 -41.14
N GLN A 166 44.95 -15.77 -40.47
CA GLN A 166 44.08 -16.84 -40.02
C GLN A 166 42.79 -16.30 -39.42
N SER A 167 41.64 -16.66 -39.99
CA SER A 167 40.36 -16.43 -39.33
C SER A 167 40.14 -17.51 -38.28
N MET A 168 39.47 -17.18 -37.18
CA MET A 168 39.31 -18.09 -36.03
C MET A 168 37.83 -18.33 -35.73
N LEU A 169 37.42 -19.60 -35.64
CA LEU A 169 36.14 -19.96 -35.05
C LEU A 169 36.30 -20.04 -33.53
N VAL A 170 35.47 -19.29 -32.81
CA VAL A 170 35.54 -19.16 -31.36
C VAL A 170 34.16 -19.38 -30.77
N ALA A 171 34.08 -20.12 -29.65
CA ALA A 171 32.87 -20.15 -28.86
C ALA A 171 32.60 -18.76 -28.24
N LYS A 172 31.48 -18.14 -28.59
CA LYS A 172 31.01 -16.89 -28.04
C LYS A 172 30.68 -17.08 -26.55
N PRO A 173 31.31 -16.34 -25.62
CA PRO A 173 30.78 -16.28 -24.27
C PRO A 173 29.41 -15.58 -24.34
N GLY A 174 28.35 -16.25 -23.91
CA GLY A 174 27.10 -15.56 -23.62
C GLY A 174 27.24 -14.77 -22.31
N TRP A 175 26.62 -13.60 -22.22
CA TRP A 175 26.79 -12.64 -21.12
C TRP A 175 25.52 -12.48 -20.28
N ASN A 176 25.68 -12.01 -19.05
CA ASN A 176 24.55 -11.73 -18.17
C ASN A 176 24.42 -10.23 -17.89
N ILE A 177 23.19 -9.76 -17.74
CA ILE A 177 22.92 -8.48 -17.08
C ILE A 177 22.62 -8.76 -15.62
N LEU A 178 23.31 -8.05 -14.73
CA LEU A 178 23.09 -8.09 -13.29
C LEU A 178 22.27 -6.86 -12.90
N LEU A 179 21.23 -7.08 -12.11
CA LEU A 179 20.35 -6.07 -11.54
C LEU A 179 20.56 -6.03 -10.02
N GLU A 180 20.65 -4.82 -9.48
CA GLU A 180 20.49 -4.56 -8.05
C GLU A 180 19.31 -3.61 -7.86
N LYS A 181 18.28 -4.12 -7.19
CA LYS A 181 17.05 -3.39 -6.87
C LYS A 181 17.09 -2.94 -5.41
N GLY A 182 16.99 -1.63 -5.21
CA GLY A 182 16.92 -1.00 -3.90
C GLY A 182 15.56 -0.36 -3.58
N SER A 183 15.45 0.13 -2.34
CA SER A 183 14.42 1.07 -1.91
C SER A 183 15.00 2.47 -1.89
N ALA A 184 14.28 3.45 -2.42
CA ALA A 184 14.66 4.87 -2.37
C ALA A 184 14.59 5.44 -0.94
N ASP A 185 13.91 4.75 -0.01
CA ASP A 185 13.91 5.07 1.42
C ASP A 185 14.02 3.80 2.28
N ALA A 186 15.25 3.38 2.52
CA ALA A 186 15.55 2.21 3.34
C ALA A 186 15.08 2.36 4.81
N LYS A 187 14.84 3.58 5.33
CA LYS A 187 14.35 3.78 6.70
C LYS A 187 12.91 3.29 6.89
N VAL A 188 12.15 3.28 5.79
CA VAL A 188 10.77 2.79 5.76
C VAL A 188 10.73 1.27 5.55
N THR A 189 11.61 0.74 4.72
CA THR A 189 11.54 -0.67 4.26
C THR A 189 12.43 -1.63 5.03
N ALA A 190 13.55 -1.17 5.60
CA ALA A 190 14.50 -2.05 6.26
C ALA A 190 13.89 -2.72 7.49
N GLY A 191 13.94 -4.06 7.52
CA GLY A 191 13.38 -4.87 8.60
C GLY A 191 11.85 -4.93 8.62
N ASN A 192 11.16 -4.35 7.63
CA ASN A 192 9.71 -4.39 7.54
C ASN A 192 9.25 -5.43 6.51
N ALA A 193 8.60 -6.49 7.01
CA ALA A 193 8.17 -7.63 6.19
C ALA A 193 7.06 -7.31 5.17
N GLN A 194 6.45 -6.12 5.23
CA GLN A 194 5.50 -5.67 4.21
C GLN A 194 6.17 -5.17 2.92
N TYR A 195 7.50 -5.02 2.92
CA TYR A 195 8.26 -4.68 1.73
C TYR A 195 9.18 -5.83 1.35
N SER A 196 9.17 -6.19 0.07
CA SER A 196 10.03 -7.23 -0.49
C SER A 196 10.70 -6.71 -1.74
N LEU A 197 12.00 -6.96 -1.85
CA LEU A 197 12.74 -6.78 -3.10
C LEU A 197 12.63 -8.02 -4.00
N ALA A 198 12.20 -9.16 -3.46
CA ALA A 198 12.11 -10.44 -4.17
C ALA A 198 10.93 -10.51 -5.13
N GLY A 199 11.15 -11.20 -6.24
CA GLY A 199 10.11 -11.57 -7.20
C GLY A 199 9.72 -10.46 -8.18
N ALA A 200 10.39 -9.30 -8.13
CA ALA A 200 10.21 -8.28 -9.16
C ALA A 200 10.79 -8.79 -10.49
N VAL A 201 10.00 -8.71 -11.56
CA VAL A 201 10.37 -9.24 -12.88
C VAL A 201 10.61 -8.09 -13.84
N TYR A 202 11.81 -8.06 -14.42
CA TYR A 202 12.25 -7.08 -15.41
C TYR A 202 12.41 -7.76 -16.76
N GLY A 203 11.89 -7.12 -17.81
CA GLY A 203 12.14 -7.55 -19.18
C GLY A 203 13.40 -6.88 -19.74
N VAL A 204 14.27 -7.66 -20.36
CA VAL A 204 15.42 -7.17 -21.12
C VAL A 204 15.05 -7.18 -22.60
N TYR A 205 15.17 -6.03 -23.28
CA TYR A 205 14.71 -5.86 -24.66
C TYR A 205 15.84 -5.44 -25.60
N LYS A 206 15.86 -5.99 -26.82
CA LYS A 206 16.66 -5.52 -27.96
C LYS A 206 15.72 -4.88 -28.98
N GLY A 207 15.68 -3.55 -29.02
CA GLY A 207 14.60 -2.82 -29.69
C GLY A 207 13.27 -3.10 -28.98
N GLU A 208 12.28 -3.63 -29.69
CA GLU A 208 10.98 -4.02 -29.12
C GLU A 208 10.91 -5.51 -28.75
N ALA A 209 11.91 -6.31 -29.10
CA ALA A 209 11.92 -7.75 -28.84
C ALA A 209 12.42 -8.04 -27.42
N LEU A 210 11.63 -8.77 -26.63
CA LEU A 210 12.03 -9.31 -25.32
C LEU A 210 13.04 -10.44 -25.53
N VAL A 211 14.25 -10.30 -25.00
CA VAL A 211 15.36 -11.24 -25.20
C VAL A 211 15.78 -11.99 -23.93
N ALA A 212 15.46 -11.48 -22.74
CA ALA A 212 15.66 -12.17 -21.47
C ALA A 212 14.75 -11.58 -20.38
N ARG A 213 14.63 -12.26 -19.24
CA ARG A 213 14.04 -11.68 -18.02
C ARG A 213 15.02 -11.73 -16.87
N ILE A 214 14.85 -10.81 -15.94
CA ILE A 214 15.55 -10.80 -14.66
C ILE A 214 14.48 -10.88 -13.57
N THR A 215 14.63 -11.82 -12.65
CA THR A 215 13.80 -11.91 -11.45
C THR A 215 14.69 -11.66 -10.24
N THR A 216 14.28 -10.74 -9.38
CA THR A 216 15.05 -10.41 -8.18
C THR A 216 14.88 -11.44 -7.07
N ASP A 217 15.93 -11.66 -6.29
CA ASP A 217 15.93 -12.45 -5.06
C ASP A 217 15.62 -11.57 -3.83
N ALA A 218 15.72 -12.17 -2.64
CA ALA A 218 15.43 -11.50 -1.36
C ALA A 218 16.32 -10.30 -1.07
N ASP A 219 17.54 -10.27 -1.62
CA ASP A 219 18.48 -9.17 -1.47
C ASP A 219 18.31 -8.11 -2.58
N GLY A 220 17.33 -8.31 -3.48
CA GLY A 220 17.09 -7.44 -4.62
C GLY A 220 18.04 -7.67 -5.79
N HIS A 221 18.83 -8.73 -5.77
CA HIS A 221 19.73 -9.07 -6.87
C HIS A 221 19.03 -9.92 -7.91
N GLY A 222 19.35 -9.70 -9.18
CA GLY A 222 18.84 -10.53 -10.27
C GLY A 222 19.86 -10.68 -11.39
N THR A 223 19.81 -11.81 -12.09
CA THR A 223 20.56 -12.03 -13.34
C THR A 223 19.58 -12.43 -14.44
N THR A 224 19.97 -12.20 -15.70
CA THR A 224 19.22 -12.68 -16.85
C THR A 224 19.02 -14.20 -16.80
N ASP A 225 17.79 -14.65 -17.07
CA ASP A 225 17.40 -16.06 -17.15
C ASP A 225 18.04 -16.80 -18.34
N THR A 226 18.46 -16.05 -19.35
CA THR A 226 19.17 -16.53 -20.54
C THR A 226 20.39 -15.66 -20.78
N ARG A 227 21.50 -16.28 -21.19
CA ARG A 227 22.70 -15.54 -21.61
C ARG A 227 22.44 -14.82 -22.91
N LEU A 228 22.84 -13.55 -22.97
CA LEU A 228 22.67 -12.71 -24.15
C LEU A 228 23.82 -12.97 -25.15
N PRO A 229 23.51 -13.08 -26.45
CA PRO A 229 24.51 -13.39 -27.46
C PRO A 229 25.49 -12.23 -27.66
N ASP A 230 25.01 -10.99 -27.73
CA ASP A 230 25.86 -9.79 -27.91
C ASP A 230 25.98 -9.08 -26.56
N GLY A 231 27.18 -9.03 -25.98
CA GLY A 231 27.29 -8.69 -24.56
C GLY A 231 28.67 -8.28 -24.06
N ALA A 232 28.66 -7.49 -22.98
CA ALA A 232 29.63 -7.49 -21.91
C ALA A 232 28.79 -7.51 -20.63
N ASP A 233 29.29 -8.12 -19.55
CA ASP A 233 28.56 -8.11 -18.28
C ASP A 233 28.31 -6.66 -17.86
N ALA A 234 27.06 -6.38 -17.51
CA ALA A 234 26.61 -5.02 -17.24
C ALA A 234 25.77 -5.00 -15.98
N PHE A 235 25.95 -3.92 -15.21
CA PHE A 235 25.27 -3.70 -13.95
C PHE A 235 24.20 -2.62 -14.10
N VAL A 236 23.02 -2.93 -13.60
CA VAL A 236 21.85 -2.08 -13.60
C VAL A 236 21.42 -1.83 -12.16
N GLY A 237 21.34 -0.57 -11.75
CA GLY A 237 20.67 -0.17 -10.52
C GLY A 237 19.23 0.25 -10.79
N ALA A 238 18.31 -0.17 -9.94
CA ALA A 238 16.93 0.32 -9.92
C ALA A 238 16.50 0.62 -8.47
N GLU A 239 15.69 1.65 -8.27
CA GLU A 239 15.15 2.01 -6.95
C GLU A 239 13.66 2.30 -7.08
N ASP A 240 12.87 1.90 -6.07
CA ASP A 240 11.47 2.30 -5.95
C ASP A 240 11.25 3.08 -4.67
N ALA A 241 10.37 4.08 -4.74
CA ALA A 241 9.80 4.67 -3.54
C ALA A 241 8.94 3.63 -2.80
N PRO A 242 9.03 3.54 -1.46
CA PRO A 242 8.16 2.65 -0.72
C PRO A 242 6.70 3.10 -0.82
N VAL A 243 5.81 2.11 -0.90
CA VAL A 243 4.37 2.36 -0.72
C VAL A 243 4.14 2.89 0.69
N THR A 244 3.33 3.94 0.82
CA THR A 244 2.96 4.50 2.12
C THR A 244 1.45 4.64 2.26
N VAL A 245 0.99 4.80 3.50
CA VAL A 245 -0.40 4.92 3.89
C VAL A 245 -0.73 6.39 4.15
N ARG A 246 -1.85 6.82 3.59
CA ARG A 246 -2.59 8.01 3.95
C ARG A 246 -3.74 7.58 4.86
N LEU A 247 -3.54 7.68 6.17
CA LEU A 247 -4.52 7.30 7.18
C LEU A 247 -5.49 8.46 7.42
N VAL A 248 -6.77 8.22 7.19
CA VAL A 248 -7.85 9.21 7.32
C VAL A 248 -8.77 8.76 8.46
N LEU A 249 -8.74 9.47 9.58
CA LEU A 249 -9.71 9.23 10.66
C LEU A 249 -10.87 10.19 10.45
N VAL A 250 -12.07 9.66 10.62
CA VAL A 250 -13.32 10.41 10.53
C VAL A 250 -14.05 10.21 11.85
N LYS A 251 -14.12 11.27 12.64
CA LYS A 251 -14.82 11.24 13.91
C LYS A 251 -16.32 11.20 13.68
N LYS A 252 -17.03 10.37 14.43
CA LYS A 252 -18.48 10.21 14.32
C LYS A 252 -19.13 10.27 15.69
N ASP A 253 -20.37 10.74 15.72
CA ASP A 253 -21.21 10.62 16.91
C ASP A 253 -21.70 9.17 17.06
N SER A 254 -21.51 8.57 18.24
CA SER A 254 -21.78 7.15 18.47
C SER A 254 -23.27 6.81 18.51
N GLU A 255 -24.15 7.79 18.69
CA GLU A 255 -25.60 7.56 18.76
C GLU A 255 -26.27 7.65 17.40
N THR A 256 -25.75 8.51 16.52
CA THR A 256 -26.27 8.72 15.16
C THR A 256 -25.47 7.98 14.08
N GLY A 257 -24.20 7.67 14.35
CA GLY A 257 -23.26 7.10 13.38
C GLY A 257 -22.76 8.10 12.33
N GLU A 258 -23.10 9.39 12.48
CA GLU A 258 -22.82 10.43 11.50
C GLU A 258 -21.57 11.24 11.87
N ALA A 259 -20.88 11.76 10.87
CA ALA A 259 -19.79 12.73 11.05
C ALA A 259 -20.34 14.15 11.28
N ALA A 260 -21.33 14.27 12.16
CA ALA A 260 -22.01 15.51 12.51
C ALA A 260 -22.24 15.55 14.04
N PRO A 261 -21.93 16.68 14.71
CA PRO A 261 -22.16 16.80 16.14
C PRO A 261 -23.65 16.94 16.49
N GLN A 262 -24.01 16.55 17.71
CA GLN A 262 -25.33 16.82 18.30
C GLN A 262 -25.33 18.09 19.18
N GLY A 263 -26.44 18.82 19.20
CA GLY A 263 -26.59 20.03 20.03
C GLY A 263 -25.52 21.09 19.73
N ALA A 264 -24.96 21.69 20.78
CA ALA A 264 -23.85 22.65 20.68
C ALA A 264 -22.46 21.98 20.71
N ALA A 265 -22.38 20.64 20.65
CA ALA A 265 -21.11 19.93 20.64
C ALA A 265 -20.35 20.18 19.33
N THR A 266 -19.09 19.77 19.29
CA THR A 266 -18.25 19.80 18.08
C THR A 266 -17.48 18.49 17.95
N LEU A 267 -17.20 18.09 16.70
CA LEU A 267 -16.26 17.01 16.39
C LEU A 267 -14.87 17.55 16.03
N ASP A 268 -14.71 18.88 16.00
CA ASP A 268 -13.45 19.58 15.73
C ASP A 268 -12.66 19.82 17.03
N GLY A 269 -11.34 19.93 16.91
CA GLY A 269 -10.47 20.19 18.05
C GLY A 269 -10.13 18.96 18.90
N ALA A 270 -10.56 17.77 18.50
CA ALA A 270 -10.11 16.51 19.07
C ALA A 270 -8.63 16.29 18.68
N GLU A 271 -7.78 15.92 19.63
CA GLU A 271 -6.35 15.67 19.38
C GLU A 271 -6.06 14.17 19.37
N TYR A 272 -5.35 13.72 18.34
CA TYR A 272 -4.97 12.32 18.16
C TYR A 272 -3.46 12.15 17.99
N GLU A 273 -2.97 11.00 18.45
CA GLU A 273 -1.64 10.47 18.19
C GLU A 273 -1.74 9.22 17.30
N ALA A 274 -0.98 9.18 16.20
CA ALA A 274 -0.76 7.97 15.42
C ALA A 274 0.68 7.49 15.60
N THR A 275 0.85 6.23 16.01
CA THR A 275 2.14 5.61 16.32
C THR A 275 2.38 4.40 15.42
N TYR A 276 3.56 4.32 14.82
CA TYR A 276 3.92 3.28 13.85
C TYR A 276 5.43 2.99 13.87
N ALA A 277 5.83 1.86 13.30
CA ALA A 277 7.25 1.51 13.15
C ALA A 277 7.92 2.36 12.06
N TYR A 278 9.10 2.90 12.34
CA TYR A 278 9.87 3.73 11.40
C TYR A 278 11.36 3.73 11.79
N ASP A 279 12.25 3.53 10.81
CA ASP A 279 13.72 3.56 10.99
C ASP A 279 14.22 2.65 12.12
N GLY A 280 13.68 1.43 12.20
CA GLY A 280 14.01 0.46 13.24
C GLY A 280 13.49 0.79 14.65
N GLY A 281 12.73 1.86 14.81
CA GLY A 281 12.10 2.27 16.07
C GLY A 281 10.61 2.58 15.89
N THR A 282 10.08 3.42 16.79
CA THR A 282 8.70 3.92 16.71
C THR A 282 8.69 5.41 16.42
N LYS A 283 7.70 5.86 15.65
CA LYS A 283 7.42 7.26 15.38
C LYS A 283 5.98 7.56 15.78
N THR A 284 5.79 8.67 16.47
CA THR A 284 4.47 9.19 16.83
C THR A 284 4.28 10.53 16.17
N VAL A 285 3.16 10.69 15.47
CA VAL A 285 2.72 11.96 14.88
C VAL A 285 1.43 12.40 15.56
N LYS A 286 1.21 13.71 15.64
CA LYS A 286 0.03 14.31 16.25
C LYS A 286 -0.77 15.06 15.20
N GLY A 287 -2.07 15.12 15.40
CA GLY A 287 -2.90 16.09 14.69
C GLY A 287 -4.20 16.34 15.41
N THR A 288 -5.00 17.22 14.83
CA THR A 288 -6.24 17.71 15.40
C THR A 288 -7.33 17.61 14.35
N THR A 289 -8.56 17.29 14.76
CA THR A 289 -9.69 17.22 13.84
C THR A 289 -10.11 18.61 13.35
N GLU A 290 -10.32 18.70 12.04
CA GLU A 290 -10.95 19.83 11.34
C GLU A 290 -12.02 19.27 10.39
N GLY A 291 -13.25 19.78 10.47
CA GLY A 291 -14.40 19.20 9.77
C GLY A 291 -14.62 17.72 10.11
N ALA A 292 -14.47 17.35 11.40
CA ALA A 292 -14.53 15.98 11.92
C ALA A 292 -13.48 15.02 11.35
N ARG A 293 -12.43 15.51 10.67
CA ARG A 293 -11.44 14.68 9.98
C ARG A 293 -10.02 15.03 10.38
N ILE A 294 -9.15 14.03 10.33
CA ILE A 294 -7.70 14.17 10.47
C ILE A 294 -7.03 13.22 9.48
N VAL A 295 -5.93 13.68 8.88
CA VAL A 295 -5.16 12.92 7.89
C VAL A 295 -3.71 12.82 8.35
N PHE A 296 -3.19 11.60 8.40
CA PHE A 296 -1.78 11.32 8.59
C PHE A 296 -1.18 10.74 7.31
N GLU A 297 -0.10 11.32 6.82
CA GLU A 297 0.54 10.93 5.56
C GLU A 297 1.91 10.28 5.78
N GLY A 298 2.35 9.49 4.80
CA GLY A 298 3.69 8.89 4.80
C GLY A 298 3.88 7.85 5.91
N ILE A 299 2.81 7.17 6.31
CA ILE A 299 2.89 6.06 7.27
C ILE A 299 3.36 4.81 6.51
N PRO A 300 4.41 4.10 6.94
CA PRO A 300 4.79 2.82 6.34
C PRO A 300 3.67 1.78 6.43
N LEU A 301 3.61 0.85 5.47
CA LEU A 301 2.85 -0.40 5.64
C LEU A 301 3.26 -1.12 6.93
N GLY A 302 2.31 -1.77 7.60
CA GLY A 302 2.46 -2.39 8.90
C GLY A 302 1.34 -2.01 9.86
N THR A 303 1.59 -2.17 11.16
CA THR A 303 0.64 -1.79 12.20
C THR A 303 0.78 -0.30 12.54
N VAL A 304 -0.35 0.41 12.56
CA VAL A 304 -0.48 1.75 13.09
C VAL A 304 -1.48 1.76 14.24
N THR A 305 -1.12 2.43 15.32
CA THR A 305 -1.96 2.63 16.49
C THR A 305 -2.42 4.07 16.54
N ALA A 306 -3.72 4.33 16.59
CA ALA A 306 -4.30 5.65 16.76
C ALA A 306 -4.95 5.77 18.15
N ARG A 307 -4.63 6.83 18.88
CA ARG A 307 -5.21 7.11 20.21
C ARG A 307 -5.64 8.56 20.32
N GLU A 308 -6.83 8.78 20.87
CA GLU A 308 -7.21 10.13 21.26
C GLU A 308 -6.43 10.57 22.51
N THR A 309 -5.92 11.80 22.48
CA THR A 309 -5.27 12.45 23.62
C THR A 309 -6.13 13.53 24.26
N LYS A 310 -7.14 14.03 23.55
CA LYS A 310 -8.08 15.04 24.04
C LYS A 310 -9.38 15.00 23.22
N ALA A 311 -10.48 14.75 23.93
CA ALA A 311 -11.84 14.84 23.40
C ALA A 311 -12.16 16.24 22.86
N PRO A 312 -13.00 16.35 21.82
CA PRO A 312 -13.55 17.63 21.41
C PRO A 312 -14.63 18.10 22.42
N GLU A 313 -15.04 19.36 22.29
CA GLU A 313 -16.04 19.93 23.19
C GLU A 313 -17.41 19.27 23.00
N GLY A 314 -18.08 18.97 24.12
CA GLY A 314 -19.39 18.32 24.12
C GLY A 314 -19.39 16.78 23.99
N TYR A 315 -18.25 16.13 23.75
CA TYR A 315 -18.12 14.67 23.69
C TYR A 315 -17.33 14.07 24.86
N LEU A 316 -17.59 12.80 25.17
CA LEU A 316 -16.77 11.97 26.06
C LEU A 316 -15.53 11.46 25.30
N PRO A 317 -14.36 11.39 25.97
CA PRO A 317 -13.14 10.94 25.32
C PRO A 317 -13.24 9.49 24.86
N ASP A 318 -12.73 9.24 23.66
CA ASP A 318 -12.44 7.90 23.19
C ASP A 318 -11.20 7.35 23.92
N THR A 319 -11.42 6.39 24.80
CA THR A 319 -10.34 5.74 25.56
C THR A 319 -9.77 4.51 24.87
N GLU A 320 -10.33 4.13 23.72
CA GLU A 320 -9.87 2.98 22.96
C GLU A 320 -8.56 3.28 22.24
N GLU A 321 -7.69 2.27 22.19
CA GLU A 321 -6.48 2.30 21.38
C GLU A 321 -6.77 1.54 20.08
N HIS A 322 -6.93 2.29 18.99
CA HIS A 322 -7.31 1.76 17.69
C HIS A 322 -6.10 1.16 16.98
N VAL A 323 -6.06 -0.16 16.82
CA VAL A 323 -4.93 -0.87 16.19
C VAL A 323 -5.32 -1.29 14.78
N LEU A 324 -4.70 -0.65 13.78
CA LEU A 324 -4.97 -0.87 12.37
C LEU A 324 -3.79 -1.60 11.73
N ALA A 325 -4.04 -2.73 11.08
CA ALA A 325 -3.04 -3.45 10.31
C ALA A 325 -3.19 -3.11 8.83
N VAL A 326 -2.09 -2.72 8.18
CA VAL A 326 -2.06 -2.43 6.74
C VAL A 326 -1.00 -3.31 6.10
N THR A 327 -1.41 -4.09 5.12
CA THR A 327 -0.54 -5.03 4.41
C THR A 327 -0.25 -4.57 3.00
N ALA A 328 0.77 -5.15 2.37
CA ALA A 328 1.03 -4.96 0.95
C ALA A 328 -0.15 -5.42 0.06
N GLU A 329 -0.94 -6.40 0.51
CA GLU A 329 -2.13 -6.86 -0.22
C GLU A 329 -3.23 -5.79 -0.24
N ASP A 330 -3.44 -5.09 0.87
CA ASP A 330 -4.42 -4.01 0.97
C ASP A 330 -4.10 -2.85 0.01
N ALA A 331 -2.81 -2.52 -0.13
CA ALA A 331 -2.35 -1.42 -0.97
C ALA A 331 -2.37 -1.71 -2.48
N GLY A 332 -2.35 -2.98 -2.88
CA GLY A 332 -2.31 -3.37 -4.30
C GLY A 332 -1.14 -2.75 -5.06
N ASN A 333 -1.42 -1.98 -6.12
CA ASN A 333 -0.41 -1.33 -6.97
C ASN A 333 -0.33 0.19 -6.77
N GLU A 334 -0.86 0.71 -5.66
CA GLU A 334 -0.86 2.14 -5.37
C GLU A 334 0.44 2.56 -4.67
N ALA A 335 1.04 3.68 -5.09
CA ALA A 335 2.21 4.24 -4.41
C ALA A 335 1.84 4.88 -3.05
N VAL A 336 0.59 5.33 -2.92
CA VAL A 336 0.01 5.84 -1.68
C VAL A 336 -1.37 5.23 -1.51
N PHE A 337 -1.55 4.42 -0.47
CA PHE A 337 -2.81 3.76 -0.15
C PHE A 337 -3.61 4.59 0.86
N GLU A 338 -4.89 4.85 0.57
CA GLU A 338 -5.78 5.54 1.50
C GLU A 338 -6.49 4.55 2.42
N LEU A 339 -6.29 4.69 3.73
CA LEU A 339 -6.99 3.91 4.75
C LEU A 339 -7.97 4.81 5.52
N ALA A 340 -9.26 4.49 5.43
CA ALA A 340 -10.32 5.12 6.23
C ALA A 340 -11.12 4.02 6.95
N PRO A 341 -10.77 3.68 8.20
CA PRO A 341 -11.46 2.63 8.95
C PRO A 341 -12.93 3.01 9.16
N ASP A 342 -13.85 2.10 8.82
CA ASP A 342 -15.27 2.30 9.07
C ASP A 342 -15.67 1.73 10.43
N GLY A 343 -16.68 2.33 11.07
CA GLY A 343 -17.12 1.99 12.42
C GLY A 343 -16.18 2.39 13.55
N GLU A 344 -14.99 2.90 13.24
CA GLU A 344 -14.01 3.37 14.23
C GLU A 344 -14.21 4.85 14.59
N PHE A 345 -13.55 5.28 15.68
CA PHE A 345 -13.49 6.68 16.14
C PHE A 345 -14.86 7.32 16.41
N THR A 346 -15.77 6.53 17.00
CA THR A 346 -17.09 7.01 17.42
C THR A 346 -17.07 7.50 18.87
N GLU A 347 -17.77 8.59 19.16
CA GLU A 347 -17.82 9.15 20.50
C GLU A 347 -19.22 9.48 21.00
N GLN A 348 -19.40 9.30 22.30
CA GLN A 348 -20.64 9.58 23.00
C GLN A 348 -20.76 11.08 23.31
N VAL A 349 -21.79 11.73 22.77
CA VAL A 349 -22.14 13.10 23.18
C VAL A 349 -22.48 13.13 24.67
N LYS A 350 -22.04 14.16 25.39
CA LYS A 350 -22.41 14.36 26.79
C LYS A 350 -23.91 14.61 26.87
N ARG A 351 -24.59 13.93 27.79
CA ARG A 351 -26.03 14.11 28.02
C ARG A 351 -26.32 14.50 29.47
N GLY A 352 -27.46 15.13 29.71
CA GLY A 352 -27.92 15.50 31.03
C GLY A 352 -29.43 15.62 31.11
N ASP A 353 -29.91 15.98 32.30
CA ASP A 353 -31.31 16.11 32.64
C ASP A 353 -31.57 17.44 33.34
N VAL A 354 -32.82 17.89 33.28
CA VAL A 354 -33.32 19.04 34.03
C VAL A 354 -34.47 18.62 34.94
N GLU A 355 -34.59 19.27 36.09
CA GLU A 355 -35.71 19.09 37.00
C GLU A 355 -36.14 20.40 37.65
N LEU A 356 -37.41 20.48 38.02
CA LEU A 356 -37.99 21.66 38.64
C LEU A 356 -39.14 21.29 39.58
N VAL A 357 -39.46 22.22 40.47
CA VAL A 357 -40.67 22.16 41.30
C VAL A 357 -41.49 23.43 41.09
N LYS A 358 -42.71 23.30 40.59
CA LYS A 358 -43.65 24.40 40.40
C LYS A 358 -44.54 24.59 41.62
N VAL A 359 -44.56 25.82 42.12
CA VAL A 359 -45.48 26.24 43.19
C VAL A 359 -46.19 27.55 42.88
N GLY A 360 -47.27 27.83 43.61
CA GLY A 360 -47.87 29.15 43.66
C GLY A 360 -47.10 30.12 44.56
N GLU A 361 -47.03 31.40 44.17
CA GLU A 361 -46.46 32.45 45.01
C GLU A 361 -47.22 32.59 46.34
N GLY A 362 -46.49 32.71 47.44
CA GLY A 362 -47.00 33.00 48.79
C GLY A 362 -47.51 31.79 49.55
N ASP A 363 -48.35 30.95 48.93
CA ASP A 363 -48.92 29.76 49.58
C ASP A 363 -48.07 28.49 49.40
N TYR A 364 -47.10 28.51 48.47
CA TYR A 364 -46.23 27.38 48.12
C TYR A 364 -47.01 26.11 47.74
N SER A 365 -48.26 26.27 47.29
CA SER A 365 -49.11 25.18 46.82
C SER A 365 -48.49 24.52 45.59
N ARG A 366 -48.46 23.19 45.56
CA ARG A 366 -47.93 22.44 44.40
C ARG A 366 -48.85 22.62 43.20
N LEU A 367 -48.29 23.04 42.07
CA LEU A 367 -49.06 23.23 40.84
C LEU A 367 -48.82 22.08 39.87
N ALA A 368 -49.79 21.16 39.83
CA ALA A 368 -49.82 20.05 38.90
C ALA A 368 -50.29 20.47 37.50
N ASN A 369 -49.92 19.70 36.48
CA ASN A 369 -50.32 19.90 35.08
C ASN A 369 -49.89 21.26 34.49
N VAL A 370 -48.77 21.82 34.97
CA VAL A 370 -48.16 23.02 34.41
C VAL A 370 -47.14 22.60 33.34
N PRO A 371 -47.36 22.96 32.05
CA PRO A 371 -46.44 22.61 30.98
C PRO A 371 -45.26 23.58 30.92
N PHE A 372 -44.06 23.03 30.72
CA PHE A 372 -42.85 23.77 30.40
C PHE A 372 -42.30 23.28 29.07
N LYS A 373 -42.18 24.19 28.11
CA LYS A 373 -41.53 23.94 26.83
C LYS A 373 -40.03 24.13 27.00
N ILE A 374 -39.26 23.11 26.65
CA ILE A 374 -37.80 23.16 26.60
C ILE A 374 -37.40 23.20 25.13
N THR A 375 -36.59 24.17 24.72
CA THR A 375 -36.16 24.35 23.33
C THR A 375 -34.64 24.43 23.26
N SER A 376 -34.01 23.57 22.46
CA SER A 376 -32.58 23.68 22.15
C SER A 376 -32.31 25.00 21.42
N LYS A 377 -31.33 25.77 21.87
CA LYS A 377 -30.93 27.02 21.21
C LYS A 377 -30.11 26.78 19.95
N THR A 378 -29.53 25.59 19.80
CA THR A 378 -28.70 25.25 18.63
C THR A 378 -29.53 24.63 17.51
N THR A 379 -30.38 23.64 17.82
CA THR A 379 -31.16 22.90 16.81
C THR A 379 -32.57 23.46 16.63
N GLY A 380 -33.10 24.19 17.63
CA GLY A 380 -34.49 24.63 17.66
C GLY A 380 -35.50 23.51 17.98
N GLU A 381 -35.02 22.27 18.21
CA GLU A 381 -35.85 21.16 18.69
C GLU A 381 -36.50 21.54 20.01
N SER A 382 -37.78 21.19 20.20
CA SER A 382 -38.49 21.50 21.43
C SER A 382 -39.48 20.43 21.85
N HIS A 383 -39.50 20.13 23.14
CA HIS A 383 -40.41 19.19 23.78
C HIS A 383 -41.02 19.80 25.05
N VAL A 384 -42.11 19.22 25.55
CA VAL A 384 -42.83 19.73 26.72
C VAL A 384 -42.75 18.73 27.87
N ILE A 385 -42.30 19.20 29.04
CA ILE A 385 -42.46 18.49 30.31
C ILE A 385 -43.65 19.07 31.07
N VAL A 386 -44.36 18.23 31.83
CA VAL A 386 -45.53 18.65 32.59
C VAL A 386 -45.37 18.23 34.05
N THR A 387 -45.69 19.14 34.96
CA THR A 387 -45.57 18.86 36.40
C THR A 387 -46.57 17.81 36.88
N ASP A 388 -46.12 16.93 37.76
CA ASP A 388 -46.92 15.88 38.39
C ASP A 388 -47.84 16.43 39.50
N ALA A 389 -48.54 15.53 40.20
CA ALA A 389 -49.41 15.90 41.33
C ALA A 389 -48.68 16.64 42.48
N ASN A 390 -47.35 16.53 42.57
CA ASN A 390 -46.51 17.20 43.55
C ASN A 390 -45.88 18.49 42.97
N GLY A 391 -46.29 18.93 41.79
CA GLY A 391 -45.73 20.08 41.10
C GLY A 391 -44.31 19.83 40.58
N TYR A 392 -43.81 18.60 40.61
CA TYR A 392 -42.46 18.25 40.20
C TYR A 392 -42.45 17.78 38.74
N ALA A 393 -41.41 18.17 38.00
CA ALA A 393 -41.15 17.64 36.66
C ALA A 393 -39.65 17.33 36.53
N SER A 394 -39.32 16.23 35.85
CA SER A 394 -37.94 15.85 35.54
C SER A 394 -37.90 15.20 34.18
N THR A 395 -36.81 15.44 33.44
CA THR A 395 -36.53 14.75 32.17
C THR A 395 -35.82 13.42 32.37
N ALA A 396 -35.38 13.08 33.58
CA ALA A 396 -34.59 11.88 33.81
C ALA A 396 -35.39 10.58 33.62
N ALA A 397 -34.78 9.57 33.02
CA ALA A 397 -35.37 8.24 32.83
C ALA A 397 -35.79 7.56 34.14
N SER A 398 -35.14 7.93 35.26
CA SER A 398 -35.51 7.46 36.60
C SER A 398 -36.87 7.98 37.08
N TRP A 399 -37.38 9.05 36.45
CA TRP A 399 -38.68 9.63 36.74
C TRP A 399 -39.73 9.13 35.75
N ASN A 400 -39.55 9.45 34.47
CA ASN A 400 -40.31 8.89 33.35
C ASN A 400 -39.31 8.29 32.37
N VAL A 401 -39.41 6.99 32.09
CA VAL A 401 -38.49 6.33 31.13
C VAL A 401 -38.65 6.98 29.75
N HIS A 402 -37.54 7.29 29.08
CA HIS A 402 -37.53 8.02 27.81
C HIS A 402 -38.33 7.27 26.74
N THR A 403 -38.31 5.94 26.78
CA THR A 403 -39.02 5.05 25.87
C THR A 403 -40.54 4.98 26.09
N ALA A 404 -41.06 5.48 27.20
CA ALA A 404 -42.51 5.49 27.47
C ALA A 404 -43.13 6.80 27.00
N ASP A 405 -43.99 6.72 25.97
CA ASP A 405 -44.70 7.89 25.43
C ASP A 405 -43.74 9.07 25.15
N THR A 406 -42.63 8.76 24.49
CA THR A 406 -41.54 9.71 24.23
C THR A 406 -42.07 11.02 23.65
N ASN A 407 -41.81 12.12 24.34
CA ASN A 407 -42.22 13.47 23.97
C ASN A 407 -43.75 13.65 23.82
N GLY A 408 -44.56 12.84 24.51
CA GLY A 408 -46.03 12.87 24.44
C GLY A 408 -46.70 14.08 25.11
N GLY A 409 -45.97 14.87 25.90
CA GLY A 409 -46.46 16.12 26.48
C GLY A 409 -47.42 15.96 27.66
N THR A 410 -47.30 14.86 28.42
CA THR A 410 -48.03 14.63 29.66
C THR A 410 -47.08 14.50 30.85
N SER A 411 -47.59 14.47 32.08
CA SER A 411 -46.76 14.31 33.28
C SER A 411 -46.12 12.93 33.43
N GLY A 412 -46.59 11.94 32.65
CA GLY A 412 -46.02 10.59 32.58
C GLY A 412 -45.21 10.30 31.31
N SER A 413 -45.05 11.28 30.41
CA SER A 413 -44.30 11.12 29.17
C SER A 413 -42.79 11.18 29.44
N GLY A 414 -42.03 10.29 28.82
CA GLY A 414 -40.57 10.36 28.75
C GLY A 414 -40.11 11.49 27.82
N ILE A 415 -38.87 11.94 27.96
CA ILE A 415 -38.29 13.00 27.13
C ILE A 415 -37.04 12.49 26.43
N TRP A 416 -36.90 12.81 25.16
CA TRP A 416 -35.67 12.53 24.43
C TRP A 416 -35.42 13.61 23.37
N PHE A 417 -34.27 14.26 23.46
CA PHE A 417 -33.77 15.19 22.46
C PHE A 417 -32.71 14.52 21.57
N GLY A 418 -32.71 14.91 20.29
CA GLY A 418 -31.85 14.37 19.25
C GLY A 418 -32.58 13.36 18.34
N THR A 419 -31.87 12.90 17.32
CA THR A 419 -32.42 12.02 16.27
C THR A 419 -32.13 10.54 16.50
N SER A 420 -31.31 10.19 17.50
CA SER A 420 -31.04 8.81 17.89
C SER A 420 -32.24 8.18 18.60
N ALA A 421 -32.27 6.85 18.67
CA ALA A 421 -33.29 6.15 19.44
C ALA A 421 -33.17 6.49 20.94
N PRO A 422 -34.29 6.63 21.69
CA PRO A 422 -34.24 6.89 23.12
C PRO A 422 -33.46 5.83 23.89
N ASP A 423 -32.61 6.28 24.83
CA ASP A 423 -31.75 5.42 25.65
C ASP A 423 -31.91 5.76 27.13
N ASP A 424 -32.67 4.91 27.85
CA ASP A 424 -33.01 5.07 29.26
C ASP A 424 -31.79 5.04 30.20
N SER A 425 -30.59 4.69 29.71
CA SER A 425 -29.35 4.72 30.49
C SER A 425 -28.65 6.09 30.50
N LYS A 426 -29.12 7.05 29.70
CA LYS A 426 -28.51 8.37 29.50
C LYS A 426 -29.45 9.52 29.87
N GLY A 427 -28.90 10.74 29.98
CA GLY A 427 -29.71 11.95 30.13
C GLY A 427 -30.52 12.26 28.86
N ALA A 428 -31.70 12.86 29.02
CA ALA A 428 -32.59 13.14 27.89
C ALA A 428 -32.06 14.22 26.93
N LEU A 429 -31.22 15.14 27.40
CA LEU A 429 -30.78 16.33 26.68
C LEU A 429 -29.29 16.22 26.31
N PRO A 430 -28.91 16.34 25.02
CA PRO A 430 -27.50 16.43 24.62
C PRO A 430 -26.86 17.75 25.10
N TYR A 431 -25.53 17.81 25.03
CA TYR A 431 -24.74 19.01 25.31
C TYR A 431 -25.25 20.20 24.49
N ASP A 432 -25.86 21.17 25.16
CA ASP A 432 -26.44 22.36 24.55
C ASP A 432 -26.85 23.38 25.62
N THR A 433 -27.26 24.57 25.18
CA THR A 433 -28.08 25.48 25.95
C THR A 433 -29.53 25.38 25.50
N TYR A 434 -30.44 25.32 26.45
CA TYR A 434 -31.88 25.21 26.25
C TYR A 434 -32.59 26.40 26.86
N THR A 435 -33.62 26.89 26.19
CA THR A 435 -34.58 27.84 26.75
C THR A 435 -35.74 27.07 27.36
N VAL A 436 -36.05 27.36 28.63
CA VAL A 436 -37.18 26.83 29.37
C VAL A 436 -38.27 27.90 29.45
N GLU A 437 -39.46 27.59 28.97
CA GLU A 437 -40.59 28.50 28.88
C GLU A 437 -41.83 27.87 29.52
N GLU A 438 -42.33 28.46 30.60
CA GLU A 438 -43.63 28.08 31.16
C GLU A 438 -44.76 28.39 30.17
N GLN A 439 -45.66 27.44 29.97
CA GLN A 439 -46.79 27.59 29.06
C GLN A 439 -48.08 27.89 29.83
N ARG A 440 -48.93 28.73 29.23
CA ARG A 440 -50.24 29.06 29.80
C ARG A 440 -51.14 27.81 29.83
N CYS A 441 -51.73 27.52 30.98
CA CYS A 441 -52.71 26.45 31.16
C CYS A 441 -53.79 26.84 32.20
N GLU A 442 -54.70 25.90 32.50
CA GLU A 442 -55.73 26.11 33.53
C GLU A 442 -55.13 26.22 34.94
N ALA A 443 -54.08 25.46 35.25
CA ALA A 443 -53.47 25.42 36.59
C ALA A 443 -52.74 26.73 36.97
N ASN A 444 -52.26 27.49 35.97
CA ASN A 444 -51.66 28.82 36.16
C ASN A 444 -52.55 29.97 35.66
N ALA A 445 -53.86 29.73 35.52
CA ALA A 445 -54.82 30.76 35.18
C ALA A 445 -54.83 31.89 36.24
N GLY A 446 -54.82 33.14 35.80
CA GLY A 446 -54.75 34.30 36.69
C GLY A 446 -53.38 34.59 37.31
N ARG A 447 -52.34 33.80 36.97
CA ARG A 447 -50.96 34.02 37.41
C ARG A 447 -50.11 34.63 36.29
N THR A 448 -49.07 35.37 36.64
CA THR A 448 -48.08 35.84 35.66
C THR A 448 -47.13 34.68 35.36
N LEU A 449 -46.94 34.34 34.07
CA LEU A 449 -45.97 33.30 33.71
C LEU A 449 -44.56 33.80 34.03
N ILE A 450 -43.71 32.88 34.44
CA ILE A 450 -42.29 33.21 34.57
C ILE A 450 -41.69 33.56 33.20
N PRO A 451 -40.79 34.56 33.12
CA PRO A 451 -40.03 34.81 31.91
C PRO A 451 -39.22 33.57 31.52
N ALA A 452 -39.13 33.30 30.21
CA ALA A 452 -38.26 32.24 29.72
C ALA A 452 -36.81 32.50 30.15
N PHE A 453 -36.10 31.43 30.51
CA PHE A 453 -34.72 31.48 30.95
C PHE A 453 -33.91 30.33 30.35
N ASP A 454 -32.59 30.46 30.38
CA ASP A 454 -31.70 29.48 29.78
C ASP A 454 -31.08 28.54 30.81
N VAL A 455 -30.88 27.29 30.41
CA VAL A 455 -30.17 26.24 31.14
C VAL A 455 -29.17 25.56 30.20
N THR A 456 -27.98 25.20 30.69
CA THR A 456 -26.94 24.57 29.85
C THR A 456 -26.58 23.19 30.39
N VAL A 457 -26.67 22.17 29.53
CA VAL A 457 -26.11 20.84 29.78
C VAL A 457 -24.64 20.86 29.36
N TYR A 458 -23.72 21.02 30.32
CA TYR A 458 -22.29 21.19 30.06
C TYR A 458 -21.41 19.99 30.47
N ARG A 459 -21.98 19.04 31.22
CA ARG A 459 -21.28 17.86 31.75
C ARG A 459 -22.13 16.62 31.55
N ASP A 460 -21.48 15.50 31.28
CA ASP A 460 -22.17 14.23 31.15
C ASP A 460 -22.83 13.79 32.45
N SER A 461 -23.99 13.16 32.32
CA SER A 461 -24.84 12.67 33.39
C SER A 461 -25.20 13.73 34.44
N VAL A 462 -25.16 15.02 34.06
CA VAL A 462 -25.54 16.11 34.96
C VAL A 462 -27.06 16.17 35.11
N LYS A 463 -27.52 16.32 36.33
CA LYS A 463 -28.91 16.66 36.64
C LYS A 463 -28.96 18.10 37.14
N ILE A 464 -29.62 18.97 36.39
CA ILE A 464 -29.70 20.39 36.68
C ILE A 464 -31.01 20.67 37.42
N ASP A 465 -30.88 20.93 38.71
CA ASP A 465 -31.99 21.37 39.55
C ASP A 465 -32.25 22.87 39.32
N LEU A 466 -33.37 23.18 38.69
CA LEU A 466 -33.84 24.55 38.45
C LEU A 466 -34.47 25.15 39.72
N GLY A 467 -34.62 24.37 40.78
CA GLY A 467 -35.18 24.77 42.05
C GLY A 467 -36.70 24.89 42.04
N THR A 468 -37.19 25.71 42.96
CA THR A 468 -38.63 26.02 43.06
C THR A 468 -38.96 27.23 42.19
N ILE A 469 -39.85 27.02 41.22
CA ILE A 469 -40.35 28.03 40.30
C ILE A 469 -41.71 28.53 40.81
N GLU A 470 -41.75 29.81 41.16
CA GLU A 470 -42.93 30.50 41.70
C GLU A 470 -43.58 31.36 40.60
N ASP A 471 -44.89 31.25 40.41
CA ASP A 471 -45.61 32.22 39.55
C ASP A 471 -46.12 33.37 40.39
N PRO A 472 -45.71 34.61 40.09
CA PRO A 472 -46.25 35.75 40.78
C PRO A 472 -47.75 35.89 40.52
N ALA A 473 -48.49 36.30 41.54
CA ALA A 473 -49.89 36.63 41.44
C ALA A 473 -50.09 37.66 40.31
N GLY A 474 -51.03 37.38 39.40
CA GLY A 474 -51.40 38.32 38.35
C GLY A 474 -52.14 39.54 38.91
N PRO A 475 -52.31 40.61 38.12
CA PRO A 475 -53.16 41.71 38.51
C PRO A 475 -54.60 41.22 38.78
N ALA A 476 -55.05 41.34 40.01
CA ALA A 476 -56.40 40.97 40.43
C ALA A 476 -57.29 42.22 40.53
N VAL A 477 -58.51 42.13 39.99
CA VAL A 477 -59.57 43.12 40.26
C VAL A 477 -60.33 42.64 41.48
N ARG A 478 -60.16 43.34 42.61
CA ARG A 478 -60.99 43.15 43.81
C ARG A 478 -62.10 44.18 43.77
N THR A 479 -63.36 43.73 43.75
CA THR A 479 -64.52 44.58 44.00
C THR A 479 -64.93 44.39 45.46
N GLU A 480 -64.89 45.47 46.23
CA GLU A 480 -65.45 45.54 47.58
C GLU A 480 -66.66 46.48 47.48
N ALA A 481 -67.84 45.96 47.82
CA ALA A 481 -69.04 46.77 47.96
C ALA A 481 -69.01 47.34 49.38
N THR A 482 -68.98 48.66 49.48
CA THR A 482 -68.98 49.40 50.74
C THR A 482 -70.29 50.17 50.82
N ASP A 483 -71.03 49.99 51.91
CA ASP A 483 -72.20 50.82 52.20
C ASP A 483 -71.75 52.27 52.41
N ALA A 484 -72.41 53.22 51.75
CA ALA A 484 -72.05 54.63 51.79
C ALA A 484 -72.40 55.30 53.14
N ASP A 485 -73.30 54.72 53.92
CA ASP A 485 -73.85 55.32 55.13
C ASP A 485 -73.06 54.95 56.40
N ASP A 486 -72.52 53.73 56.49
CA ASP A 486 -71.74 53.28 57.66
C ASP A 486 -70.34 52.74 57.33
N GLY A 487 -70.01 52.61 56.03
CA GLY A 487 -68.71 52.15 55.58
C GLY A 487 -68.47 50.65 55.82
N ASP A 488 -69.50 49.88 56.13
CA ASP A 488 -69.40 48.44 56.28
C ASP A 488 -69.63 47.69 54.95
N HIS A 489 -69.59 46.37 54.99
CA HIS A 489 -69.72 45.48 53.82
C HIS A 489 -70.99 44.61 53.88
N GLU A 490 -72.00 45.01 54.66
CA GLU A 490 -73.27 44.31 54.80
C GLU A 490 -74.39 45.07 54.07
N ALA A 491 -75.04 44.42 53.09
CA ALA A 491 -76.24 44.96 52.48
C ALA A 491 -77.47 44.43 53.22
N VAL A 492 -78.16 45.28 53.98
CA VAL A 492 -79.47 44.96 54.54
C VAL A 492 -80.54 45.32 53.51
N ALA A 493 -81.38 44.34 53.15
CA ALA A 493 -82.52 44.61 52.28
C ALA A 493 -83.61 45.34 53.09
N ASP A 494 -83.84 46.62 52.80
CA ASP A 494 -85.02 47.34 53.29
C ASP A 494 -86.29 46.82 52.56
N ASP A 495 -87.30 46.47 53.35
CA ASP A 495 -88.62 45.93 52.96
C ASP A 495 -89.49 46.90 52.12
#